data_AF-A0A270MZ33-F1
#
_entry.id   AF-A0A270MZ33-F1
#
_cell.length_a   1.000
_cell.length_b   1.000
_cell.length_c   1.000
_cell.angle_alpha   90.00
_cell.angle_beta   90.00
_cell.angle_gamma   90.00
#
_symmetry.space_group_name_H-M   'P 1'
#
loop_
_entity.id
_entity.type
_entity.pdbx_description
1 polymer ?
#
loop_
_entity_poly.entity_id
_entity_poly.type
_entity_poly.pdbx_seq_one_letter_code
_entity_poly.pdbx_strand_id
1 'polypeptide(L)'
;GNEIVKRYETTPGRLRLGNLLPLNAKAPFELVNRLLRKKDVQNVIDTVYRYCGQKESVIFCDQIMGMGFREAFKAGISFGKDDMLIPDTKWTIVNEVQEQVKDFEQQYMDGLITQGEKYNKVVDAWSK
;
A
#
# COMPACT_ATOMS: atom_id res chain seq x y z
N GLY A 1 1.08 -30.51 27.80
CA GLY A 1 1.18 -29.04 27.80
C GLY A 1 -0.09 -28.50 28.42
N ASN A 2 -0.02 -27.39 29.16
CA ASN A 2 -1.21 -26.81 29.79
C ASN A 2 -2.13 -26.20 28.72
N GLU A 3 -3.42 -26.45 28.83
CA GLU A 3 -4.43 -25.82 27.97
C GLU A 3 -4.55 -24.34 28.33
N ILE A 4 -4.37 -23.46 27.34
CA ILE A 4 -4.48 -22.01 27.51
C ILE A 4 -5.67 -21.55 26.67
N VAL A 5 -6.68 -20.98 27.32
CA VAL A 5 -7.83 -20.37 26.65
C VAL A 5 -7.59 -18.86 26.56
N LYS A 6 -7.57 -18.31 25.34
CA LYS A 6 -7.41 -16.88 25.09
C LYS A 6 -8.51 -16.37 24.17
N ARG A 7 -9.16 -15.26 24.55
CA ARG A 7 -10.16 -14.56 23.73
C ARG A 7 -9.49 -13.47 22.91
N TYR A 8 -9.92 -13.31 21.67
CA TYR A 8 -9.39 -12.32 20.72
C TYR A 8 -10.52 -11.47 20.15
N GLU A 9 -10.31 -10.16 20.08
CA GLU A 9 -11.11 -9.28 19.22
C GLU A 9 -10.58 -9.38 17.79
N THR A 10 -11.45 -9.74 16.85
CA THR A 10 -11.04 -10.01 15.46
C THR A 10 -12.19 -9.76 14.48
N THR A 11 -11.89 -9.89 13.19
CA THR A 11 -12.88 -9.78 12.11
C THR A 11 -13.18 -11.15 11.51
N PRO A 12 -14.37 -11.38 10.92
CA PRO A 12 -14.70 -12.66 10.29
C PRO A 12 -13.71 -13.11 9.21
N GLY A 13 -13.14 -12.16 8.45
CA GLY A 13 -12.12 -12.45 7.44
C GLY A 13 -10.80 -12.97 8.04
N ARG A 14 -10.36 -12.37 9.15
CA ARG A 14 -9.17 -12.82 9.90
C ARG A 14 -9.39 -14.20 10.53
N LEU A 15 -10.59 -14.48 11.01
CA LEU A 15 -10.95 -15.81 11.52
C LEU A 15 -10.85 -16.89 10.44
N ARG A 16 -11.37 -16.63 9.23
CA ARG A 16 -11.27 -17.56 8.10
C ARG A 16 -9.81 -17.88 7.76
N LEU A 17 -8.96 -16.86 7.71
CA LEU A 17 -7.53 -17.04 7.45
C LEU A 17 -6.82 -17.74 8.63
N GLY A 18 -7.20 -17.45 9.86
CA GLY A 18 -6.68 -18.12 11.06
C GLY A 18 -6.97 -19.62 11.09
N ASN A 19 -8.10 -20.06 10.53
CA ASN A 19 -8.41 -21.49 10.40
C ASN A 19 -7.47 -22.23 9.44
N LEU A 20 -6.73 -21.52 8.58
CA LEU A 20 -5.71 -22.11 7.71
C LEU A 20 -4.35 -22.24 8.39
N LEU A 21 -4.14 -21.58 9.54
CA LEU A 21 -2.86 -21.69 10.23
C LEU A 21 -2.63 -23.13 10.72
N PRO A 22 -1.39 -23.64 10.62
CA PRO A 22 -1.06 -24.94 11.17
C PRO A 22 -1.24 -24.93 12.69
N LEU A 23 -1.69 -26.07 13.24
CA LEU A 23 -1.92 -26.26 14.68
C LEU A 23 -0.57 -26.37 15.40
N ASN A 24 0.08 -25.24 15.63
CA ASN A 24 1.37 -25.14 16.30
C ASN A 24 1.38 -23.98 17.28
N ALA A 25 1.85 -24.22 18.52
CA ALA A 25 1.96 -23.20 19.56
C ALA A 25 2.84 -22.00 19.14
N LYS A 26 3.79 -22.20 18.21
CA LYS A 26 4.68 -21.16 17.69
C LYS A 26 4.11 -20.39 16.49
N ALA A 27 2.93 -20.75 16.01
CA ALA A 27 2.18 -20.02 14.99
C ALA A 27 0.81 -19.57 15.57
N PRO A 28 0.80 -18.67 16.56
CA PRO A 28 -0.44 -18.24 17.20
C PRO A 28 -1.32 -17.43 16.25
N PHE A 29 -2.64 -17.40 16.54
CA PHE A 29 -3.61 -16.61 15.79
C PHE A 29 -3.28 -15.10 15.71
N GLU A 30 -2.51 -14.58 16.66
CA GLU A 30 -2.03 -13.18 16.65
C GLU A 30 -1.24 -12.81 15.40
N LEU A 31 -0.57 -13.79 14.78
CA LEU A 31 0.21 -13.59 13.57
C LEU A 31 -0.64 -13.06 12.40
N VAL A 32 -1.92 -13.46 12.37
CA VAL A 32 -2.90 -13.11 11.34
C VAL A 32 -3.96 -12.12 11.83
N ASN A 33 -4.03 -11.83 13.13
CA ASN A 33 -4.99 -10.87 13.69
C ASN A 33 -4.58 -9.40 13.49
N ARG A 34 -4.17 -9.04 12.28
CA ARG A 34 -3.75 -7.69 11.88
C ARG A 34 -4.14 -7.41 10.44
N LEU A 35 -3.91 -6.18 9.98
CA LEU A 35 -4.01 -5.89 8.54
C LEU A 35 -2.85 -6.57 7.83
N LEU A 36 -3.15 -7.45 6.87
CA LEU A 36 -2.15 -8.21 6.14
C LEU A 36 -1.83 -7.53 4.81
N ARG A 37 -0.69 -6.84 4.74
CA ARG A 37 -0.10 -6.37 3.49
C ARG A 37 0.87 -7.44 2.96
N LYS A 38 1.41 -7.23 1.75
CA LYS A 38 2.40 -8.14 1.13
C LYS A 38 3.52 -8.57 2.09
N LYS A 39 4.10 -7.62 2.84
CA LYS A 39 5.17 -7.87 3.80
C LYS A 39 4.69 -8.72 4.99
N ASP A 40 3.48 -8.47 5.48
CA ASP A 40 2.93 -9.21 6.62
C ASP A 40 2.64 -10.67 6.25
N VAL A 41 2.11 -10.92 5.05
CA VAL A 41 1.92 -12.28 4.52
C VAL A 41 3.25 -13.00 4.41
N GLN A 42 4.29 -12.35 3.90
CA GLN A 42 5.63 -12.93 3.83
C GLN A 42 6.17 -13.30 5.22
N ASN A 43 5.97 -12.43 6.22
CA ASN A 43 6.37 -12.71 7.61
C ASN A 43 5.59 -13.89 8.20
N VAL A 44 4.30 -14.03 7.88
CA VAL A 44 3.48 -15.17 8.33
C VAL A 44 4.04 -16.47 7.75
N ILE A 45 4.34 -16.50 6.44
CA ILE A 45 4.92 -17.67 5.77
C ILE A 45 6.29 -18.02 6.35
N ASP A 46 7.17 -17.04 6.58
CA ASP A 46 8.49 -17.27 7.21
C ASP A 46 8.35 -17.86 8.62
N THR A 47 7.38 -17.38 9.40
CA THR A 47 7.10 -17.90 10.75
C THR A 47 6.61 -19.36 10.69
N VAL A 48 5.68 -19.67 9.78
CA VAL A 48 5.19 -21.03 9.56
C VAL A 48 6.34 -21.95 9.11
N TYR A 49 7.21 -21.47 8.22
CA TYR A 49 8.37 -22.21 7.73
C TYR A 49 9.37 -22.55 8.83
N ARG A 50 9.73 -21.57 9.67
CA ARG A 50 10.71 -21.77 10.76
C ARG A 50 10.21 -22.72 11.85
N TYR A 51 8.91 -22.73 12.13
CA TYR A 51 8.38 -23.41 13.30
C TYR A 51 7.53 -24.66 13.01
N CYS A 52 6.95 -24.77 11.81
CA CYS A 52 6.11 -25.90 11.40
C CYS A 52 6.77 -26.77 10.33
N GLY A 53 7.87 -26.29 9.73
CA GLY A 53 8.64 -27.02 8.72
C GLY A 53 8.11 -26.87 7.29
N GLN A 54 8.81 -27.52 6.36
CA GLN A 54 8.61 -27.31 4.92
C GLN A 54 7.24 -27.82 4.43
N LYS A 55 6.82 -29.03 4.84
CA LYS A 55 5.57 -29.63 4.38
C LYS A 55 4.35 -28.78 4.73
N GLU A 56 4.23 -28.37 5.99
CA GLU A 56 3.13 -27.53 6.47
C GLU A 56 3.12 -26.17 5.80
N SER A 57 4.29 -25.60 5.49
CA SER A 57 4.40 -24.32 4.79
C SER A 57 3.87 -24.39 3.36
N VAL A 58 4.16 -25.47 2.64
CA VAL A 58 3.65 -25.65 1.26
C VAL A 58 2.12 -25.77 1.29
N ILE A 59 1.59 -26.59 2.19
CA ILE A 59 0.12 -26.76 2.36
C ILE A 59 -0.53 -25.41 2.71
N PHE A 60 0.07 -24.65 3.62
CA PHE A 60 -0.42 -23.33 4.02
C PHE A 60 -0.42 -22.32 2.87
N CYS A 61 0.65 -22.29 2.06
CA CYS A 61 0.73 -21.42 0.89
C CYS A 61 -0.35 -21.73 -0.14
N ASP A 62 -0.59 -23.01 -0.44
CA ASP A 62 -1.64 -23.43 -1.38
C ASP A 62 -3.04 -23.05 -0.88
N GLN A 63 -3.30 -23.23 0.41
CA GLN A 63 -4.58 -22.87 1.03
C GLN A 63 -4.82 -21.36 1.02
N ILE A 64 -3.79 -20.56 1.36
CA ILE A 64 -3.87 -19.10 1.28
C ILE A 64 -4.11 -18.64 -0.14
N MET A 65 -3.40 -19.22 -1.12
CA MET A 65 -3.58 -18.88 -2.53
C MET A 65 -5.04 -19.13 -2.96
N GLY A 66 -5.57 -20.33 -2.69
CA GLY A 66 -6.94 -20.68 -3.04
C GLY A 66 -7.98 -19.78 -2.37
N MET A 67 -7.82 -19.49 -1.07
CA MET A 67 -8.69 -18.57 -0.35
C MET A 67 -8.60 -17.14 -0.90
N GLY A 68 -7.38 -16.66 -1.16
CA GLY A 68 -7.11 -15.32 -1.69
C GLY A 68 -7.80 -15.09 -3.02
N PHE A 69 -7.64 -16.02 -3.97
CA PHE A 69 -8.32 -15.91 -5.27
C PHE A 69 -9.85 -15.94 -5.14
N ARG A 70 -10.39 -16.81 -4.28
CA ARG A 70 -11.83 -16.91 -4.07
C ARG A 70 -12.42 -15.63 -3.47
N GLU A 71 -11.79 -15.07 -2.44
CA GLU A 71 -12.29 -13.87 -1.79
C GLU A 71 -12.04 -12.62 -2.66
N ALA A 72 -10.94 -12.56 -3.42
CA ALA A 72 -10.71 -11.49 -4.40
C ALA A 72 -11.78 -11.48 -5.51
N PHE A 73 -12.14 -12.67 -6.04
CA PHE A 73 -13.21 -12.78 -7.01
C PHE A 73 -14.56 -12.31 -6.45
N LYS A 74 -14.91 -12.72 -5.23
CA LYS A 74 -16.15 -12.28 -4.56
C LYS A 74 -16.16 -10.79 -4.24
N ALA A 75 -15.01 -10.20 -3.95
CA ALA A 75 -14.91 -8.77 -3.65
C ALA A 75 -15.22 -7.90 -4.86
N GLY A 76 -15.09 -8.43 -6.08
CA GLY A 76 -15.48 -7.71 -7.31
C GLY A 76 -14.74 -6.39 -7.49
N ILE A 77 -13.49 -6.31 -7.00
CA ILE A 77 -12.70 -5.08 -7.06
C ILE A 77 -12.45 -4.75 -8.54
N SER A 78 -12.96 -3.59 -8.95
CA SER A 78 -12.78 -3.03 -10.29
C SER A 78 -12.16 -1.64 -10.18
N PHE A 79 -11.63 -1.14 -11.28
CA PHE A 79 -11.01 0.16 -11.36
C PHE A 79 -11.63 0.95 -12.51
N GLY A 80 -12.28 2.07 -12.18
CA GLY A 80 -12.96 2.94 -13.11
C GLY A 80 -12.34 4.33 -13.20
N LYS A 81 -12.85 5.13 -14.14
CA LYS A 81 -12.43 6.52 -14.31
C LYS A 81 -12.67 7.37 -13.06
N ASP A 82 -13.73 7.06 -12.30
CA ASP A 82 -14.17 7.85 -11.15
C ASP A 82 -13.36 7.55 -9.88
N ASP A 83 -12.55 6.48 -9.87
CA ASP A 83 -11.60 6.19 -8.79
C ASP A 83 -10.38 7.14 -8.84
N MET A 84 -10.16 7.81 -9.98
CA MET A 84 -9.13 8.85 -10.13
C MET A 84 -9.67 10.21 -9.67
N LEU A 85 -9.56 10.47 -8.37
CA LEU A 85 -9.93 11.76 -7.79
C LEU A 85 -8.89 12.83 -8.15
N ILE A 86 -9.33 13.85 -8.90
CA ILE A 86 -8.54 15.05 -9.16
C ILE A 86 -8.76 16.01 -7.99
N PRO A 87 -7.71 16.43 -7.25
CA PRO A 87 -7.87 17.38 -6.16
C PRO A 87 -8.36 18.74 -6.66
N ASP A 88 -9.30 19.36 -5.96
CA ASP A 88 -9.81 20.70 -6.29
C ASP A 88 -8.70 21.77 -6.25
N THR A 89 -7.70 21.56 -5.40
CA THR A 89 -6.52 22.44 -5.24
C THR A 89 -5.60 22.45 -6.47
N LYS A 90 -5.75 21.49 -7.40
CA LYS A 90 -4.89 21.37 -8.58
C LYS A 90 -4.86 22.67 -9.38
N TRP A 91 -6.01 23.27 -9.66
CA TRP A 91 -6.08 24.48 -10.49
C TRP A 91 -5.48 25.70 -9.79
N THR A 92 -5.61 25.79 -8.47
CA THR A 92 -4.95 26.85 -7.68
C THR A 92 -3.44 26.78 -7.82
N ILE A 93 -2.86 25.58 -7.63
CA ILE A 93 -1.41 25.37 -7.74
C ILE A 93 -0.91 25.66 -9.16
N VAL A 94 -1.62 25.15 -10.17
CA VAL A 94 -1.27 25.36 -11.58
C VAL A 94 -1.31 26.85 -11.95
N ASN A 95 -2.34 27.57 -11.52
CA ASN A 95 -2.48 29.00 -11.81
C ASN A 95 -1.41 29.83 -11.09
N GLU A 96 -1.07 29.49 -9.85
CA GLU A 96 0.00 30.15 -9.11
C GLU A 96 1.36 30.01 -9.81
N VAL A 97 1.70 28.78 -10.25
CA VAL A 97 2.94 28.55 -11.01
C VAL A 97 2.92 29.27 -12.35
N GLN A 98 1.77 29.30 -13.05
CA GLN A 98 1.64 30.06 -14.29
C GLN A 98 1.85 31.57 -14.09
N GLU A 99 1.40 32.12 -12.96
CA GLU A 99 1.65 33.52 -12.61
C GLU A 99 3.13 33.78 -12.34
N GLN A 100 3.79 32.91 -11.57
CA GLN A 100 5.24 33.00 -11.33
C GLN A 100 6.07 32.93 -12.64
N VAL A 101 5.66 32.07 -13.58
CA VAL A 101 6.33 31.97 -14.88
C VAL A 101 6.17 33.25 -15.70
N LYS A 102 4.99 33.89 -15.65
CA LYS A 102 4.78 35.20 -16.28
C LYS A 102 5.68 36.28 -15.67
N ASP A 103 5.85 36.28 -14.35
CA ASP A 103 6.75 37.21 -13.67
C ASP A 103 8.21 37.02 -14.08
N PHE A 104 8.67 35.77 -14.23
CA PHE A 104 10.02 35.50 -14.74
C PHE A 104 10.20 35.91 -16.20
N GLU A 105 9.15 35.78 -17.02
CA GLU A 105 9.16 36.27 -18.40
C GLU A 105 9.25 37.79 -18.45
N GLN A 106 8.51 38.50 -17.60
CA GLN A 106 8.61 39.95 -17.48
C GLN A 106 10.01 40.39 -17.01
N GLN A 107 10.57 39.76 -15.98
CA GLN A 107 11.93 40.04 -15.50
C GLN A 107 13.00 39.83 -16.58
N TYR A 108 12.80 38.84 -17.47
CA TYR A 108 13.68 38.63 -18.62
C TYR A 108 13.56 39.76 -19.65
N MET A 109 12.34 40.22 -19.95
CA MET A 109 12.10 41.33 -20.87
C MET A 109 12.66 42.65 -20.34
N ASP A 110 12.58 42.86 -19.02
CA ASP A 110 13.14 44.03 -18.33
C ASP A 110 14.68 43.95 -18.19
N GLY A 111 15.30 42.84 -18.61
CA GLY A 111 16.75 42.64 -18.58
C GLY A 111 17.32 42.33 -17.19
N LEU A 112 16.48 41.98 -16.21
CA LEU A 112 16.88 41.68 -14.83
C LEU A 112 17.51 40.29 -14.68
N ILE A 113 17.15 39.34 -15.57
CA ILE A 113 17.66 37.97 -15.56
C ILE A 113 18.11 37.53 -16.96
N THR A 114 19.04 36.57 -17.02
CA THR A 114 19.48 35.97 -18.29
C THR A 114 18.55 34.84 -18.75
N GLN A 115 18.67 34.46 -20.03
CA GLN A 115 17.87 33.35 -20.59
C GLN A 115 18.12 32.01 -19.87
N GLY A 116 19.36 31.75 -19.44
CA GLY A 116 19.71 30.55 -18.68
C GLY A 116 19.10 30.54 -17.28
N GLU A 117 19.08 31.67 -16.59
CA GLU A 117 18.45 31.80 -15.28
C GLU A 117 16.92 31.71 -15.36
N LYS A 118 16.30 32.30 -16.41
CA LYS A 118 14.87 32.13 -16.70
C LYS A 118 14.53 30.63 -16.81
N TYR A 119 15.29 29.89 -17.62
CA TYR A 119 15.03 28.47 -17.83
C TYR A 119 15.08 27.67 -16.52
N ASN A 120 16.13 27.86 -15.72
CA ASN A 120 16.27 27.17 -14.44
C ASN A 120 15.13 27.52 -13.46
N LYS A 121 14.77 28.80 -13.34
CA LYS A 121 13.66 29.25 -12.47
C LYS A 121 12.31 28.68 -12.88
N VAL A 122 12.03 28.59 -14.18
CA VAL A 122 10.79 27.99 -14.70
C VAL A 122 10.76 26.48 -14.42
N VAL A 123 11.88 25.78 -14.62
CA VAL A 123 11.98 24.34 -14.31
C VAL A 123 11.79 24.08 -12.81
N ASP A 124 12.42 24.89 -11.96
CA ASP A 124 12.29 24.78 -10.50
C ASP A 124 10.85 25.05 -10.03
N ALA A 125 10.18 26.04 -10.62
CA ALA A 125 8.79 26.36 -10.30
C ALA A 125 7.80 25.24 -10.65
N TRP A 126 8.02 24.53 -11.77
CA TRP A 126 7.17 23.39 -12.17
C TRP A 126 7.54 22.07 -11.49
N SER A 127 8.76 21.94 -10.96
CA SER A 127 9.24 20.72 -10.30
C SER A 127 8.92 20.69 -8.80
N LYS A 128 8.49 21.82 -8.24
CA LYS A 128 8.09 21.97 -6.83
C LYS A 128 6.70 21.41 -6.57
#